data_AF-A0A483A7P2-F1
#
_entry.id   AF-A0A483A7P2-F1
#
_cell.length_a   1.000
_cell.length_b   1.000
_cell.length_c   1.000
_cell.angle_alpha   90.00
_cell.angle_beta   90.00
_cell.angle_gamma   90.00
#
_symmetry.space_group_name_H-M   'P 1'
#
loop_
_entity.id
_entity.type
_entity.pdbx_description
1 polymer ?
#
loop_
_entity_poly.entity_id
_entity_poly.type
_entity_poly.pdbx_seq_one_letter_code
_entity_poly.pdbx_strand_id
1 'polypeptide(L)'
;MNNHQKSTFHPLGNFLNPALALLGQGLRKSPIWQKLNFANHPYLCKGLLRSLYTQCNPKTYAEVSGLFASNYHKILKLIPTLQETTHDSAIRHDNKQDLYLFVEEKTPYTGTFILTHQLDSIRRPDIKFKVYFDAKLLEVLSVCHKTTLNTAHPYLAQCSDMNIQWELNAFIEKWLDYCLNKYKKTLWQTISQ
;
A
#
# COMPACT_ATOMS: atom_id res chain seq x y z
N MET A 1 50.62 -19.23 -9.19
CA MET A 1 49.67 -18.68 -10.17
C MET A 1 48.35 -19.44 -10.08
N ASN A 2 47.26 -18.67 -10.07
CA ASN A 2 45.85 -19.01 -10.23
C ASN A 2 45.09 -19.78 -9.14
N ASN A 3 44.41 -18.94 -8.35
CA ASN A 3 43.22 -19.20 -7.54
C ASN A 3 42.04 -19.67 -8.38
N HIS A 4 41.41 -20.78 -7.98
CA HIS A 4 39.97 -21.00 -8.16
C HIS A 4 39.45 -21.82 -6.96
N GLN A 5 38.97 -21.13 -5.93
CA GLN A 5 38.11 -21.74 -4.92
C GLN A 5 36.76 -22.07 -5.56
N LYS A 6 36.48 -23.36 -5.75
CA LYS A 6 35.09 -23.84 -5.90
C LYS A 6 34.46 -23.86 -4.51
N SER A 7 33.59 -22.89 -4.25
CA SER A 7 32.74 -22.88 -3.06
C SER A 7 31.65 -23.93 -3.21
N THR A 8 31.69 -24.93 -2.33
CA THR A 8 30.67 -25.95 -2.17
C THR A 8 29.41 -25.30 -1.61
N PHE A 9 28.37 -25.17 -2.43
CA PHE A 9 27.05 -24.74 -1.97
C PHE A 9 26.47 -25.79 -1.02
N HIS A 10 26.30 -25.41 0.25
CA HIS A 10 25.46 -26.14 1.21
C HIS A 10 24.06 -25.51 1.19
N PRO A 11 22.97 -26.30 1.13
CA PRO A 11 21.61 -25.77 1.17
C PRO A 11 21.36 -25.10 2.53
N LEU A 12 20.83 -23.88 2.46
CA LEU A 12 20.60 -22.94 3.56
C LEU A 12 19.38 -23.33 4.41
N GLY A 13 19.32 -24.58 4.84
CA GLY A 13 18.39 -25.07 5.85
C GLY A 13 19.20 -25.53 7.05
N ASN A 14 19.44 -24.62 8.02
CA ASN A 14 19.73 -24.91 9.44
C ASN A 14 20.28 -23.68 10.23
N PHE A 15 19.71 -22.48 10.08
CA PHE A 15 20.10 -21.31 10.90
C PHE A 15 18.95 -20.63 11.66
N LEU A 16 17.89 -21.36 11.98
CA LEU A 16 16.92 -20.91 12.99
C LEU A 16 17.12 -21.71 14.27
N ASN A 17 18.01 -21.17 15.10
CA ASN A 17 18.45 -21.63 16.42
C ASN A 17 17.25 -21.88 17.38
N PRO A 18 17.32 -22.86 18.32
CA PRO A 18 16.26 -23.21 19.28
C PRO A 18 15.86 -22.11 20.27
N ALA A 19 16.55 -20.97 20.29
CA ALA A 19 16.18 -19.81 21.11
C ALA A 19 14.83 -19.17 20.69
N LEU A 20 14.40 -19.36 19.43
CA LEU A 20 13.07 -18.93 18.96
C LEU A 20 11.92 -19.82 19.47
N ALA A 21 12.20 -21.02 20.00
CA ALA A 21 11.19 -21.87 20.61
C ALA A 21 10.76 -21.35 22.00
N LEU A 22 11.66 -20.67 22.73
CA LEU A 22 11.36 -20.12 24.06
C LEU A 22 10.85 -18.67 24.03
N LEU A 23 11.14 -17.89 22.99
CA LEU A 23 10.49 -16.57 22.77
C LEU A 23 9.15 -16.67 22.01
N GLY A 24 8.89 -17.81 21.34
CA GLY A 24 7.66 -18.06 20.59
C GLY A 24 6.40 -18.24 21.44
N GLN A 25 6.53 -18.47 22.75
CA GLN A 25 5.38 -18.65 23.64
C GLN A 25 4.99 -17.39 24.43
N GLY A 26 5.89 -16.39 24.54
CA GLY A 26 5.61 -15.13 25.25
C GLY A 26 4.93 -14.05 24.40
N LEU A 27 5.15 -14.04 23.08
CA LEU A 27 4.65 -12.97 22.20
C LEU A 27 3.33 -13.30 21.48
N ARG A 28 2.84 -14.54 21.58
CA ARG A 28 1.53 -14.96 21.03
C ARG A 28 0.33 -14.53 21.87
N LYS A 29 0.54 -14.06 23.10
CA LYS A 29 -0.53 -13.60 24.01
C LYS A 29 -0.62 -12.09 24.16
N SER A 30 0.07 -11.31 23.31
CA SER A 30 -0.11 -9.87 23.30
C SER A 30 -1.38 -9.51 22.52
N PRO A 31 -2.35 -8.79 23.11
CA PRO A 31 -3.55 -8.29 22.41
C PRO A 31 -3.19 -7.43 21.19
N ILE A 32 -1.98 -6.87 21.18
CA ILE A 32 -1.43 -6.03 20.12
C ILE A 32 -1.19 -6.86 18.84
N TRP A 33 -0.73 -8.11 18.96
CA TRP A 33 -0.56 -8.99 17.79
C TRP A 33 -1.90 -9.46 17.21
N GLN A 34 -2.93 -9.63 18.05
CA GLN A 34 -4.29 -9.95 17.58
C GLN A 34 -4.99 -8.74 16.94
N LYS A 35 -4.72 -7.51 17.40
CA LYS A 35 -5.18 -6.25 16.74
C LYS A 35 -4.46 -6.00 15.40
N LEU A 36 -3.25 -6.54 15.21
CA LEU A 36 -2.47 -6.47 13.97
C LEU A 36 -2.77 -7.63 12.99
N ASN A 37 -3.82 -8.41 13.22
CA ASN A 37 -4.18 -9.55 12.37
C ASN A 37 -4.38 -9.10 10.91
N PHE A 38 -3.40 -9.46 10.08
CA PHE A 38 -3.44 -9.45 8.62
C PHE A 38 -4.68 -10.14 8.02
N ALA A 39 -5.46 -10.88 8.83
CA ALA A 39 -6.74 -11.46 8.47
C ALA A 39 -7.80 -10.44 8.03
N ASN A 40 -7.73 -9.18 8.50
CA ASN A 40 -8.69 -8.12 8.15
C ASN A 40 -8.16 -7.14 7.07
N HIS A 41 -6.94 -7.34 6.58
CA HIS A 41 -6.27 -6.48 5.60
C HIS A 41 -5.79 -7.29 4.38
N PRO A 42 -6.72 -7.77 3.51
CA PRO A 42 -6.39 -8.65 2.38
C PRO A 42 -5.31 -8.11 1.42
N TYR A 43 -5.15 -6.79 1.36
CA TYR A 43 -4.17 -6.07 0.55
C TYR A 43 -2.77 -5.98 1.21
N LEU A 44 -2.66 -6.27 2.50
CA LEU A 44 -1.38 -6.48 3.21
C LEU A 44 -0.94 -7.94 3.18
N CYS A 45 -1.70 -8.85 2.55
CA CYS A 45 -1.28 -10.23 2.42
C CYS A 45 0.05 -10.31 1.69
N LYS A 46 1.06 -10.89 2.35
CA LYS A 46 2.34 -11.32 1.76
C LYS A 46 2.18 -11.95 0.37
N GLY A 47 1.04 -12.60 0.09
CA GLY A 47 0.69 -13.17 -1.21
C GLY A 47 0.55 -12.17 -2.36
N LEU A 48 -0.11 -11.01 -2.15
CA LEU A 48 -0.28 -9.97 -3.20
C LEU A 48 1.07 -9.35 -3.55
N LEU A 49 1.81 -8.96 -2.51
CA LEU A 49 3.18 -8.47 -2.66
C LEU A 49 4.02 -9.54 -3.38
N ARG A 50 4.04 -10.78 -2.89
CA ARG A 50 4.80 -11.88 -3.51
C ARG A 50 4.42 -12.12 -4.98
N SER A 51 3.15 -12.05 -5.39
CA SER A 51 2.78 -12.21 -6.80
C SER A 51 3.25 -11.05 -7.67
N LEU A 52 3.28 -9.82 -7.14
CA LEU A 52 3.87 -8.66 -7.82
C LEU A 52 5.40 -8.84 -7.98
N TYR A 53 6.08 -9.39 -6.98
CA TYR A 53 7.55 -9.56 -6.95
C TYR A 53 8.08 -10.81 -7.67
N THR A 54 7.29 -11.86 -7.84
CA THR A 54 7.76 -13.10 -8.49
C THR A 54 7.86 -12.93 -10.01
N GLN A 55 7.26 -11.88 -10.56
CA GLN A 55 7.36 -11.54 -11.98
C GLN A 55 8.56 -10.61 -12.21
N CYS A 56 9.72 -11.17 -12.56
CA CYS A 56 10.90 -10.43 -13.03
C CYS A 56 10.71 -9.86 -14.45
N ASN A 57 9.54 -9.31 -14.77
CA ASN A 57 9.28 -8.68 -16.04
C ASN A 57 9.36 -7.16 -15.87
N PRO A 58 10.33 -6.48 -16.51
CA PRO A 58 10.44 -5.03 -16.46
C PRO A 58 9.12 -4.36 -16.90
N LYS A 59 8.70 -3.34 -16.15
CA LYS A 59 7.51 -2.56 -16.49
C LYS A 59 7.84 -1.41 -17.41
N THR A 60 7.04 -1.30 -18.47
CA THR A 60 7.08 -0.17 -19.40
C THR A 60 6.30 1.01 -18.84
N TYR A 61 6.62 2.22 -19.30
CA TYR A 61 5.85 3.42 -18.95
C TYR A 61 4.37 3.28 -19.32
N ALA A 62 4.05 2.67 -20.47
CA ALA A 62 2.68 2.50 -20.93
C ALA A 62 1.84 1.64 -19.95
N GLU A 63 2.41 0.57 -19.41
CA GLU A 63 1.76 -0.25 -18.39
C GLU A 63 1.51 0.55 -17.10
N VAL A 64 2.53 1.26 -16.60
CA VAL A 64 2.42 2.05 -15.36
C VAL A 64 1.43 3.20 -15.52
N SER A 65 1.49 3.93 -16.63
CA SER A 65 0.56 5.03 -16.93
C SER A 65 -0.88 4.54 -17.10
N GLY A 66 -1.08 3.34 -17.66
CA GLY A 66 -2.40 2.71 -17.73
C GLY A 66 -2.98 2.44 -16.33
N LEU A 67 -2.12 2.04 -15.39
CA LEU A 67 -2.50 1.83 -14.00
C LEU A 67 -2.86 3.15 -13.29
N PHE A 68 -2.13 4.23 -13.56
CA PHE A 68 -2.46 5.56 -13.02
C PHE A 68 -3.84 6.03 -13.48
N ALA A 69 -4.14 5.84 -14.76
CA ALA A 69 -5.46 6.17 -15.32
C ALA A 69 -6.56 5.29 -14.70
N SER A 70 -6.32 3.98 -14.54
CA SER A 70 -7.27 3.08 -13.86
C SER A 70 -7.57 3.54 -12.43
N ASN A 71 -6.52 3.86 -11.66
CA ASN A 71 -6.64 4.33 -10.28
C ASN A 71 -7.38 5.66 -10.17
N TYR A 72 -7.18 6.58 -11.12
CA TYR A 72 -7.94 7.82 -11.20
C TYR A 72 -9.45 7.57 -11.28
N HIS A 73 -9.88 6.68 -12.18
CA HIS A 73 -11.29 6.35 -12.31
C HIS A 73 -11.84 5.68 -11.05
N LYS A 74 -11.04 4.84 -10.37
CA LYS A 74 -11.45 4.18 -9.12
C LYS A 74 -11.58 5.15 -7.95
N ILE A 75 -10.65 6.11 -7.80
CA ILE A 75 -10.74 7.09 -6.71
C ILE A 75 -11.97 7.99 -6.90
N LEU A 76 -12.30 8.41 -8.12
CA LEU A 76 -13.50 9.22 -8.36
C LEU A 76 -14.79 8.42 -8.18
N LYS A 77 -14.79 7.12 -8.42
CA LYS A 77 -15.93 6.26 -8.05
C LYS A 77 -16.12 6.18 -6.53
N LEU A 78 -15.01 6.20 -5.78
CA LEU A 78 -15.05 6.16 -4.32
C LEU A 78 -15.40 7.52 -3.72
N ILE A 79 -14.88 8.60 -4.31
CA ILE A 79 -14.98 9.98 -3.84
C ILE A 79 -15.33 10.87 -5.05
N PRO A 80 -16.60 10.95 -5.46
CA PRO A 80 -16.99 11.68 -6.67
C PRO A 80 -16.65 13.16 -6.64
N THR A 81 -16.64 13.77 -5.45
CA THR A 81 -16.37 15.20 -5.23
C THR A 81 -14.89 15.52 -4.99
N LEU A 82 -13.96 14.58 -5.22
CA LEU A 82 -12.54 14.72 -4.86
C LEU A 82 -11.88 16.01 -5.40
N GLN A 83 -12.29 16.47 -6.58
CA GLN A 83 -11.75 17.70 -7.18
C GLN A 83 -12.15 18.96 -6.42
N GLU A 84 -13.33 18.94 -5.80
CA GLU A 84 -13.91 20.04 -5.01
C GLU A 84 -13.54 19.93 -3.53
N THR A 85 -13.15 18.75 -3.07
CA THR A 85 -12.75 18.51 -1.68
C THR A 85 -11.51 19.30 -1.31
N THR A 86 -11.68 20.31 -0.45
CA THR A 86 -10.61 21.13 0.14
C THR A 86 -10.43 20.89 1.64
N HIS A 87 -11.21 20.00 2.23
CA HIS A 87 -11.20 19.71 3.66
C HIS A 87 -11.04 18.21 3.91
N ASP A 88 -10.50 17.87 5.07
CA ASP A 88 -10.43 16.50 5.53
C ASP A 88 -11.84 15.89 5.63
N SER A 89 -11.95 14.63 5.20
CA SER A 89 -13.22 13.94 5.08
C SER A 89 -13.10 12.51 5.58
N ALA A 90 -14.18 11.96 6.12
CA ALA A 90 -14.24 10.56 6.52
C ALA A 90 -15.56 9.92 6.10
N ILE A 91 -15.49 8.62 5.80
CA ILE A 91 -16.64 7.73 5.84
C ILE A 91 -16.68 7.13 7.23
N ARG A 92 -17.73 7.48 7.98
CA ARG A 92 -18.08 6.83 9.24
C ARG A 92 -19.05 5.69 8.96
N HIS A 93 -18.73 4.48 9.43
CA HIS A 93 -19.60 3.33 9.22
C HIS A 93 -19.74 2.54 10.52
N ASP A 94 -20.99 2.40 10.99
CA ASP A 94 -21.31 1.67 12.21
C ASP A 94 -20.69 0.26 12.19
N ASN A 95 -19.98 -0.09 13.26
CA ASN A 95 -19.27 -1.36 13.46
C ASN A 95 -18.15 -1.69 12.45
N LYS A 96 -17.64 -0.71 11.68
CA LYS A 96 -16.47 -0.88 10.80
C LYS A 96 -15.39 0.16 11.13
N GLN A 97 -14.18 -0.07 10.61
CA GLN A 97 -13.12 0.94 10.61
C GLN A 97 -13.49 2.10 9.68
N ASP A 98 -13.40 3.32 10.19
CA ASP A 98 -13.62 4.54 9.43
C ASP A 98 -12.52 4.74 8.39
N LEU A 99 -12.91 5.26 7.23
CA LEU A 99 -12.00 5.58 6.14
C LEU A 99 -11.84 7.10 6.06
N TYR A 100 -10.61 7.56 6.19
CA TYR A 100 -10.25 8.97 6.21
C TYR A 100 -9.56 9.36 4.91
N LEU A 101 -9.90 10.55 4.43
CA LEU A 101 -9.22 11.28 3.38
C LEU A 101 -8.70 12.59 3.98
N PHE A 102 -7.39 12.76 4.01
CA PHE A 102 -6.77 14.03 4.37
C PHE A 102 -6.31 14.78 3.13
N VAL A 103 -6.49 16.10 3.12
CA VAL A 103 -6.03 16.97 2.03
C VAL A 103 -4.73 17.64 2.46
N GLU A 104 -3.61 17.28 1.82
CA GLU A 104 -2.31 17.89 2.14
C GLU A 104 -2.02 19.12 1.29
N GLU A 105 -2.32 19.05 -0.01
CA GLU A 105 -2.09 20.15 -0.95
C GLU A 105 -3.18 20.13 -2.03
N LYS A 106 -3.67 21.31 -2.41
CA LYS A 106 -4.62 21.44 -3.51
C LYS A 106 -4.31 22.64 -4.38
N THR A 107 -4.25 22.42 -5.69
CA THR A 107 -4.18 23.47 -6.71
C THR A 107 -5.35 23.29 -7.69
N PRO A 108 -5.55 24.19 -8.67
CA PRO A 108 -6.62 24.03 -9.66
C PRO A 108 -6.54 22.72 -10.46
N TYR A 109 -5.32 22.29 -10.81
CA TYR A 109 -5.09 21.14 -11.70
C TYR A 109 -4.56 19.89 -11.00
N THR A 110 -4.04 20.02 -9.78
CA THR A 110 -3.50 18.89 -9.01
C THR A 110 -3.98 18.87 -7.57
N GLY A 111 -3.85 17.73 -6.90
CA GLY A 111 -4.07 17.62 -5.46
C GLY A 111 -3.29 16.45 -4.88
N THR A 112 -2.83 16.61 -3.65
CA THR A 112 -2.15 15.56 -2.88
C THR A 112 -2.98 15.23 -1.66
N PHE A 113 -3.25 13.93 -1.51
CA PHE A 113 -4.17 13.41 -0.52
C PHE A 113 -3.56 12.22 0.20
N ILE A 114 -4.07 11.95 1.41
CA ILE A 114 -3.81 10.73 2.16
C ILE A 114 -5.12 9.97 2.33
N LEU A 115 -5.15 8.70 1.94
CA LEU A 115 -6.28 7.81 2.19
C LEU A 115 -5.87 6.73 3.19
N THR A 116 -6.62 6.60 4.30
CA THR A 116 -6.24 5.67 5.37
C THR A 116 -7.39 5.22 6.25
N HIS A 117 -7.28 4.04 6.88
CA HIS A 117 -8.09 3.77 8.07
C HIS A 117 -7.34 4.24 9.31
N GLN A 118 -8.10 4.72 10.28
CA GLN A 118 -7.58 5.01 11.62
C GLN A 118 -8.17 4.00 12.60
N LEU A 119 -7.29 3.32 13.34
CA LEU A 119 -7.66 2.51 14.49
C LEU A 119 -6.86 3.02 15.68
N ASP A 120 -7.56 3.55 16.69
CA ASP A 120 -6.95 4.28 17.80
C ASP A 120 -6.09 5.45 17.25
N SER A 121 -4.76 5.36 17.41
CA SER A 121 -3.79 6.33 16.90
C SER A 121 -2.95 5.80 15.71
N ILE A 122 -3.31 4.63 15.17
CA ILE A 122 -2.56 3.97 14.10
C ILE A 122 -3.28 4.16 12.76
N ARG A 123 -2.57 4.73 11.79
CA ARG A 123 -3.06 4.92 10.41
C ARG A 123 -2.55 3.83 9.48
N ARG A 124 -3.46 3.01 8.93
CA ARG A 124 -3.13 1.93 7.99
C ARG A 124 -4.26 1.63 7.00
N PRO A 125 -3.95 1.45 5.69
CA PRO A 125 -2.70 1.84 5.06
C PRO A 125 -2.65 3.38 4.95
N ASP A 126 -1.51 4.00 5.24
CA ASP A 126 -1.36 5.47 5.14
C ASP A 126 -0.87 5.80 3.73
N ILE A 127 -1.79 5.87 2.76
CA ILE A 127 -1.44 5.98 1.34
C ILE A 127 -1.47 7.44 0.93
N LYS A 128 -0.30 8.00 0.61
CA LYS A 128 -0.17 9.34 0.05
C LYS A 128 -0.10 9.26 -1.47
N PHE A 129 -0.99 9.97 -2.15
CA PHE A 129 -1.08 9.98 -3.60
C PHE A 129 -1.35 11.38 -4.14
N LYS A 130 -0.90 11.61 -5.38
CA LYS A 130 -1.16 12.81 -6.14
C LYS A 130 -2.14 12.51 -7.26
N VAL A 131 -3.06 13.44 -7.47
CA VAL A 131 -4.04 13.42 -8.55
C VAL A 131 -3.75 14.57 -9.49
N TYR A 132 -3.72 14.27 -10.78
CA TYR A 132 -3.63 15.21 -11.88
C TYR A 132 -5.01 15.21 -12.57
N PHE A 133 -5.81 16.24 -12.30
CA PHE A 133 -7.23 16.28 -12.68
C PHE A 133 -7.42 16.46 -14.20
N ASP A 134 -6.54 17.23 -14.82
CA ASP A 134 -6.49 17.49 -16.27
C ASP A 134 -6.02 16.25 -17.05
N ALA A 135 -4.94 15.61 -16.59
CA ALA A 135 -4.39 14.41 -17.19
C ALA A 135 -5.19 13.14 -16.86
N LYS A 136 -6.10 13.22 -15.87
CA LYS A 136 -6.89 12.09 -15.35
C LYS A 136 -6.01 10.94 -14.84
N LEU A 137 -4.98 11.29 -14.07
CA LEU A 137 -4.00 10.34 -13.53
C LEU A 137 -3.98 10.41 -11.99
N LEU A 138 -3.78 9.25 -11.37
CA LEU A 138 -3.45 9.12 -9.95
C LEU A 138 -2.11 8.40 -9.82
N GLU A 139 -1.17 9.06 -9.17
CA GLU A 139 0.15 8.52 -8.85
C GLU A 139 0.30 8.37 -7.33
N VAL A 140 0.68 7.18 -6.87
CA VAL A 140 1.03 6.96 -5.46
C VAL A 140 2.44 7.45 -5.18
N LEU A 141 2.57 8.35 -4.21
CA LEU A 141 3.86 8.89 -3.76
C LEU A 141 4.49 8.01 -2.68
N SER A 142 3.68 7.51 -1.74
CA SER A 142 4.17 6.60 -0.70
C SER A 142 3.03 5.81 -0.05
N VAL A 143 3.39 4.70 0.58
CA VAL A 143 2.51 3.92 1.44
C VAL A 143 3.18 3.74 2.78
N CYS A 144 2.54 4.18 3.86
CA CYS A 144 3.09 4.18 5.22
C CYS A 144 4.46 4.87 5.31
N HIS A 145 4.58 6.02 4.62
CA HIS A 145 5.82 6.81 4.49
C HIS A 145 6.98 6.09 3.80
N LYS A 146 6.69 5.00 3.07
CA LYS A 146 7.68 4.28 2.27
C LYS A 146 7.40 4.46 0.78
N THR A 147 8.44 4.77 0.02
CA THR A 147 8.42 4.80 -1.46
C THR A 147 8.74 3.43 -2.07
N THR A 148 9.22 2.48 -1.26
CA THR A 148 9.46 1.09 -1.65
C THR A 148 8.79 0.16 -0.65
N LEU A 149 7.90 -0.70 -1.13
CA LEU A 149 7.11 -1.58 -0.26
C LEU A 149 7.89 -2.83 0.17
N ASN A 150 8.85 -3.28 -0.64
CA ASN A 150 9.64 -4.47 -0.39
C ASN A 150 11.14 -4.18 -0.32
N THR A 151 11.53 -3.54 0.78
CA THR A 151 12.94 -3.26 1.08
C THR A 151 13.78 -4.52 1.29
N ALA A 152 13.16 -5.70 1.47
CA ALA A 152 13.84 -6.98 1.67
C ALA A 152 14.00 -7.79 0.37
N HIS A 153 13.64 -7.23 -0.79
CA HIS A 153 13.74 -7.94 -2.05
C HIS A 153 15.21 -8.19 -2.45
N PRO A 154 15.63 -9.45 -2.71
CA PRO A 154 17.02 -9.76 -3.07
C PRO A 154 17.54 -9.01 -4.30
N TYR A 155 16.64 -8.61 -5.20
CA TYR A 155 16.95 -7.90 -6.44
C TYR A 155 16.46 -6.46 -6.45
N LEU A 156 16.17 -5.85 -5.28
CA LEU A 156 15.66 -4.47 -5.21
C LEU A 156 16.53 -3.47 -5.98
N ALA A 157 17.86 -3.64 -5.91
CA ALA A 157 18.83 -2.79 -6.60
C ALA A 157 18.77 -2.90 -8.14
N GLN A 158 18.06 -3.90 -8.68
CA GLN A 158 17.89 -4.14 -10.11
C GLN A 158 16.50 -3.70 -10.60
N CYS A 159 15.61 -3.29 -9.69
CA CYS A 159 14.31 -2.75 -10.07
C CYS A 159 14.46 -1.36 -10.69
N SER A 160 13.82 -1.14 -11.84
CA SER A 160 13.68 0.21 -12.38
C SER A 160 12.68 1.03 -11.58
N ASP A 161 12.71 2.36 -11.73
CA ASP A 161 11.70 3.25 -11.14
C ASP A 161 10.27 2.86 -11.56
N MET A 162 10.09 2.34 -12.78
CA MET A 162 8.80 1.85 -13.26
C MET A 162 8.31 0.63 -12.48
N ASN A 163 9.20 -0.27 -12.06
CA ASN A 163 8.82 -1.40 -11.23
C ASN A 163 8.36 -0.92 -9.84
N ILE A 164 9.08 0.04 -9.25
CA ILE A 164 8.71 0.64 -7.95
C ILE A 164 7.37 1.35 -8.05
N GLN A 165 7.16 2.16 -9.09
CA GLN A 165 5.90 2.86 -9.34
C GLN A 165 4.74 1.89 -9.57
N TRP A 166 4.98 0.81 -10.32
CA TRP A 166 3.99 -0.26 -10.50
C TRP A 166 3.57 -0.86 -9.16
N GLU A 167 4.50 -1.15 -8.25
CA GLU A 167 4.18 -1.73 -6.95
C GLU A 167 3.29 -0.83 -6.10
N LEU A 168 3.66 0.44 -5.97
CA LEU A 168 2.88 1.42 -5.20
C LEU A 168 1.48 1.60 -5.78
N ASN A 169 1.38 1.70 -7.10
CA ASN A 169 0.11 1.96 -7.78
C ASN A 169 -0.76 0.70 -7.88
N ALA A 170 -0.17 -0.50 -7.90
CA ALA A 170 -0.91 -1.75 -7.78
C ALA A 170 -1.46 -1.93 -6.37
N PHE A 171 -0.74 -1.47 -5.35
CA PHE A 171 -1.21 -1.47 -3.97
C PHE A 171 -2.47 -0.62 -3.80
N ILE A 172 -2.45 0.65 -4.26
CA ILE A 172 -3.66 1.49 -4.16
C ILE A 172 -4.79 0.93 -5.03
N GLU A 173 -4.50 0.33 -6.19
CA GLU A 173 -5.53 -0.27 -7.03
C GLU A 173 -6.37 -1.29 -6.25
N LYS A 174 -5.69 -2.27 -5.62
CA LYS A 174 -6.37 -3.31 -4.83
C LYS A 174 -7.03 -2.75 -3.59
N TRP A 175 -6.44 -1.72 -3.00
CA TRP A 175 -7.04 -1.02 -1.88
C TRP A 175 -8.33 -0.30 -2.26
N LEU A 176 -8.37 0.37 -3.41
CA LEU A 176 -9.57 1.03 -3.92
C LEU A 176 -10.65 0.02 -4.27
N ASP A 177 -10.29 -1.13 -4.86
CA ASP A 177 -11.25 -2.22 -5.11
C ASP A 177 -11.88 -2.73 -3.80
N TYR A 178 -11.09 -2.87 -2.74
CA TYR A 178 -11.61 -3.19 -1.41
C TYR A 178 -12.54 -2.08 -0.88
N CYS A 179 -12.12 -0.81 -0.97
CA CYS A 179 -12.89 0.32 -0.45
C CYS A 179 -14.24 0.46 -1.16
N LEU A 180 -14.26 0.37 -2.50
CA LEU A 180 -15.47 0.44 -3.32
C LEU A 180 -16.48 -0.67 -2.96
N ASN A 181 -15.98 -1.86 -2.62
CA ASN A 181 -16.84 -2.96 -2.18
C ASN A 181 -17.33 -2.77 -0.74
N LYS A 182 -16.46 -2.33 0.16
CA LYS A 182 -16.74 -2.25 1.61
C LYS A 182 -17.60 -1.06 2.02
N TYR A 183 -17.36 0.10 1.39
CA TYR A 183 -17.98 1.39 1.68
C TYR A 183 -18.99 1.79 0.60
N LYS A 184 -19.58 0.80 -0.06
CA LYS A 184 -20.60 1.01 -1.07
C LYS A 184 -21.82 1.70 -0.43
N LYS A 185 -22.29 2.79 -1.04
CA LYS A 185 -23.46 3.60 -0.60
C LYS A 185 -23.29 4.39 0.71
N THR A 186 -22.08 4.49 1.28
CA THR A 186 -21.83 5.42 2.39
C THR A 186 -21.36 6.76 1.86
N LEU A 187 -21.80 7.84 2.52
CA LEU A 187 -21.45 9.20 2.15
C LEU A 187 -20.21 9.67 2.90
N TRP A 188 -19.37 10.44 2.22
CA TRP A 188 -18.26 11.16 2.83
C TRP A 188 -18.80 12.32 3.68
N GLN A 189 -18.24 12.49 4.87
CA GLN A 189 -18.58 13.56 5.80
C GLN A 189 -17.33 14.40 6.04
N THR A 190 -17.47 15.73 6.04
CA THR A 190 -16.39 16.63 6.41
C THR A 190 -16.01 16.42 7.87
N ILE A 191 -14.72 16.36 8.15
CA ILE A 191 -14.19 16.32 9.51
C ILE A 191 -14.00 17.78 9.94
N SER A 192 -14.88 18.26 10.83
CA SER A 192 -14.62 19.51 11.53
C SER A 192 -13.44 19.29 12.49
N GLN A 193 -12.40 20.10 12.34
CA GLN A 193 -11.32 20.21 13.32
C GLN A 193 -11.82 20.90 14.59
#